data_AF-A0AAV0VBD8-F1
#
_entry.id   AF-A0AAV0VBD8-F1
#
_cell.length_a   1.000
_cell.length_b   1.000
_cell.length_c   1.000
_cell.angle_alpha   90.00
_cell.angle_beta   90.00
_cell.angle_gamma   90.00
#
_symmetry.space_group_name_H-M   'P 1'
#
loop_
_entity.id
_entity.type
_entity.pdbx_description
1 polymer ?
#
loop_
_entity_poly.entity_id
_entity_poly.type
_entity_poly.pdbx_seq_one_letter_code
_entity_poly.pdbx_strand_id
1 'polypeptide(L)'
;MISRTGFSTVAKSGSVARLLSTSAANASESYSFVQSRIEYRNEIASLRKKFIKEEKSRREKLARDAEAQQEKIMKAKAARLETKRQQQVIRAKEVAREKTIHDEKVGKNFEEKVVVRQERNAEVERRREALVALLRQQSAKTFSFILRYKSRPRGSFDPSSTSGSAISWLEKLQRMKPAGVHDNSDEAAASAVASAADEEAIASVSSNVDKDVVDYFKWIKKDE
;
A
#
# COMPACT_ATOMS: atom_id res chain seq x y z
N MET A 1 19.28 15.09 52.81
CA MET A 1 19.82 15.11 54.19
C MET A 1 20.63 16.39 54.32
N ILE A 2 20.09 17.41 54.98
CA ILE A 2 20.76 18.70 55.19
C ILE A 2 20.82 18.93 56.70
N SER A 3 22.04 19.18 57.17
CA SER A 3 22.50 19.01 58.55
C SER A 3 21.89 20.00 59.54
N ARG A 4 21.48 19.46 60.68
CA ARG A 4 21.14 20.17 61.92
C ARG A 4 22.43 20.42 62.69
N THR A 5 22.84 21.67 62.86
CA THR A 5 23.86 22.05 63.86
C THR A 5 23.21 22.98 64.88
N GLY A 6 23.03 22.45 66.09
CA GLY A 6 22.61 23.22 67.26
C GLY A 6 23.81 23.87 67.94
N PHE A 7 23.55 25.02 68.58
CA PHE A 7 24.34 25.59 69.67
C PHE A 7 23.33 26.29 70.60
N SER A 8 23.06 25.72 71.77
CA SER A 8 23.79 25.89 73.03
C SER A 8 23.25 27.08 73.83
N THR A 9 22.49 26.73 74.86
CA THR A 9 21.87 27.60 75.85
C THR A 9 22.92 28.08 76.86
N VAL A 10 23.14 29.39 76.97
CA VAL A 10 23.80 30.00 78.13
C VAL A 10 22.71 30.47 79.10
N ALA A 11 22.58 29.74 80.21
CA ALA A 11 21.79 30.14 81.36
C ALA A 11 22.61 31.13 82.20
N LYS A 12 22.13 32.37 82.34
CA LYS A 12 22.62 33.32 83.35
C LYS A 12 21.49 33.58 84.34
N SER A 13 21.53 32.87 85.45
CA SER A 13 20.65 33.10 86.60
C SER A 13 21.05 34.41 87.30
N GLY A 14 20.29 35.46 87.07
CA GLY A 14 20.29 36.67 87.89
C GLY A 14 19.03 36.67 88.75
N SER A 15 19.11 36.11 89.95
CA SER A 15 18.03 36.19 90.94
C SER A 15 17.98 37.60 91.50
N VAL A 16 17.04 38.42 91.02
CA VAL A 16 16.69 39.71 91.63
C VAL A 16 15.43 39.47 92.46
N ALA A 17 15.61 39.25 93.75
CA ALA A 17 14.53 39.21 94.72
C ALA A 17 13.93 40.62 94.86
N ARG A 18 12.74 40.83 94.28
CA ARG A 18 11.91 42.02 94.50
C ARG A 18 10.71 41.60 95.34
N LEU A 19 10.85 41.72 96.66
CA LEU A 19 9.74 41.71 97.62
C LEU A 19 9.15 43.12 97.67
N LEU A 20 7.83 43.26 97.46
CA LEU A 20 6.85 43.78 98.44
C LEU A 20 5.56 44.30 97.76
N SER A 21 4.43 43.70 98.16
CA SER A 21 3.05 44.23 98.20
C SER A 21 2.44 44.94 96.97
N THR A 22 2.00 44.13 96.01
CA THR A 22 0.91 44.42 95.04
C THR A 22 0.05 43.16 94.80
N SER A 23 0.04 42.20 95.74
CA SER A 23 -0.41 40.82 95.44
C SER A 23 -1.90 40.67 95.14
N ALA A 24 -2.78 41.56 95.61
CA ALA A 24 -4.22 41.45 95.37
C ALA A 24 -4.66 42.08 94.02
N ALA A 25 -4.08 43.23 93.63
CA ALA A 25 -4.35 43.87 92.34
C ALA A 25 -3.59 43.19 91.19
N ASN A 26 -2.34 42.75 91.42
CA ASN A 26 -1.59 42.00 90.42
C ASN A 26 -2.11 40.56 90.26
N ALA A 27 -2.76 39.96 91.26
CA ALA A 27 -3.38 38.64 91.09
C ALA A 27 -4.58 38.68 90.16
N SER A 28 -5.43 39.73 90.21
CA SER A 28 -6.56 39.86 89.29
C SER A 28 -6.10 40.17 87.86
N GLU A 29 -5.08 41.01 87.68
CA GLU A 29 -4.45 41.27 86.37
C GLU A 29 -3.68 40.05 85.84
N SER A 30 -2.98 39.30 86.70
CA SER A 30 -2.30 38.05 86.32
C SER A 30 -3.29 36.98 85.89
N TYR A 31 -4.46 36.90 86.55
CA TYR A 31 -5.53 35.97 86.17
C TYR A 31 -6.14 36.34 84.81
N SER A 32 -6.37 37.63 84.55
CA SER A 32 -6.77 38.19 83.24
C SER A 32 -5.76 37.89 82.11
N PHE A 33 -4.46 38.07 82.37
CA PHE A 33 -3.40 37.76 81.41
C PHE A 33 -3.29 36.25 81.11
N VAL A 34 -3.49 35.40 82.12
CA VAL A 34 -3.50 33.95 81.94
C VAL A 34 -4.72 33.51 81.13
N GLN A 35 -5.91 34.06 81.40
CA GLN A 35 -7.12 33.80 80.61
C GLN A 35 -6.93 34.18 79.15
N SER A 36 -6.48 35.41 78.88
CA SER A 36 -6.24 35.89 77.51
C SER A 36 -5.19 35.04 76.77
N ARG A 37 -4.16 34.55 77.48
CA ARG A 37 -3.18 33.63 76.87
C ARG A 37 -3.77 32.25 76.54
N ILE A 38 -4.69 31.75 77.36
CA ILE A 38 -5.42 30.50 77.09
C ILE A 38 -6.35 30.68 75.90
N GLU A 39 -7.12 31.77 75.86
CA GLU A 39 -8.00 32.13 74.76
C GLU A 39 -7.23 32.29 73.45
N TYR A 40 -6.11 33.01 73.47
CA TYR A 40 -5.22 33.14 72.31
C TYR A 40 -4.68 31.80 71.81
N ARG A 41 -4.29 30.90 72.72
CA ARG A 41 -3.85 29.55 72.35
C ARG A 41 -4.98 28.73 71.73
N ASN A 42 -6.19 28.85 72.27
CA ASN A 42 -7.38 28.18 71.73
C ASN A 42 -7.74 28.73 70.34
N GLU A 43 -7.65 30.05 70.16
CA GLU A 43 -7.87 30.71 68.88
C GLU A 43 -6.84 30.23 67.83
N ILE A 44 -5.55 30.23 68.16
CA ILE A 44 -4.51 29.67 67.28
C ILE A 44 -4.78 28.21 66.95
N ALA A 45 -5.15 27.39 67.94
CA ALA A 45 -5.45 25.98 67.71
C ALA A 45 -6.64 25.82 66.75
N SER A 46 -7.65 26.69 66.87
CA SER A 46 -8.80 26.72 65.95
C SER A 46 -8.39 27.13 64.53
N LEU A 47 -7.54 28.15 64.39
CA LEU A 47 -7.04 28.64 63.11
C LEU A 47 -6.17 27.59 62.41
N ARG A 48 -5.29 26.89 63.14
CA ARG A 48 -4.51 25.77 62.61
C ARG A 48 -5.41 24.65 62.09
N LYS A 49 -6.47 24.31 62.83
CA LYS A 49 -7.45 23.30 62.37
C LYS A 49 -8.17 23.75 61.10
N LYS A 50 -8.58 25.01 61.00
CA LYS A 50 -9.19 25.58 59.79
C LYS A 50 -8.23 25.53 58.61
N PHE A 51 -6.99 25.99 58.79
CA PHE A 51 -5.95 25.96 57.77
C PHE A 51 -5.66 24.55 57.25
N ILE A 52 -5.52 23.57 58.16
CA ILE A 52 -5.30 22.16 57.78
C ILE A 52 -6.48 21.62 56.97
N LYS A 53 -7.72 21.94 57.34
CA LYS A 53 -8.91 21.51 56.60
C LYS A 53 -8.95 22.15 55.22
N GLU A 54 -8.69 23.45 55.13
CA GLU A 54 -8.70 24.19 53.87
C GLU A 54 -7.62 23.69 52.90
N GLU A 55 -6.40 23.44 53.38
CA GLU A 55 -5.33 22.82 52.59
C GLU A 55 -5.71 21.41 52.10
N LYS A 56 -6.35 20.60 52.96
CA LYS A 56 -6.86 19.28 52.55
C LYS A 56 -7.92 19.41 51.45
N SER A 57 -8.89 20.31 51.62
CA SER A 57 -9.93 20.56 50.62
C SER A 57 -9.36 21.11 49.32
N ARG A 58 -8.32 21.95 49.37
CA ARG A 58 -7.62 22.44 48.18
C ARG A 58 -6.94 21.31 47.41
N ARG A 59 -6.23 20.43 48.11
CA ARG A 59 -5.59 19.25 47.50
C ARG A 59 -6.62 18.29 46.90
N GLU A 60 -7.72 18.07 47.60
CA GLU A 60 -8.79 17.20 47.11
C GLU A 60 -9.45 17.75 45.85
N LYS A 61 -9.71 19.07 45.78
CA LYS A 61 -10.20 19.72 44.55
C LYS A 61 -9.25 19.51 43.38
N LEU A 62 -7.95 19.76 43.59
CA LEU A 62 -6.93 19.56 42.56
C LEU A 62 -6.86 18.09 42.10
N ALA A 63 -7.01 17.13 43.02
CA ALA A 63 -7.06 15.71 42.69
C ALA A 63 -8.28 15.36 41.84
N ARG A 64 -9.48 15.83 42.22
CA ARG A 64 -10.71 15.62 41.44
C ARG A 64 -10.63 16.26 40.05
N ASP A 65 -10.06 17.45 39.95
CA ASP A 65 -9.88 18.12 38.66
C ASP A 65 -8.91 17.33 37.77
N ALA A 66 -7.83 16.79 38.33
CA ALA A 66 -6.89 15.93 37.60
C ALA A 66 -7.56 14.63 37.11
N GLU A 67 -8.34 13.96 37.97
CA GLU A 67 -9.11 12.76 37.61
C GLU A 67 -10.13 13.05 36.50
N ALA A 68 -10.87 14.15 36.61
CA ALA A 68 -11.83 14.58 35.60
C ALA A 68 -11.16 14.86 34.24
N GLN A 69 -9.95 15.42 34.23
CA GLN A 69 -9.18 15.60 33.00
C GLN A 69 -8.70 14.27 32.43
N GLN A 70 -8.22 13.34 33.26
CA GLN A 70 -7.83 12.00 32.82
C GLN A 70 -9.01 11.25 32.19
N GLU A 71 -10.20 11.31 32.79
CA GLU A 71 -11.40 10.71 32.21
C GLU A 71 -11.78 11.33 30.87
N LYS A 72 -11.71 12.66 30.74
CA LYS A 72 -11.97 13.34 29.46
C LYS A 72 -10.99 12.87 28.38
N ILE A 73 -9.71 12.76 28.72
CA ILE A 73 -8.66 12.26 27.80
C ILE A 73 -8.95 10.81 27.40
N MET A 74 -9.32 9.95 28.35
CA MET A 74 -9.63 8.54 28.07
C MET A 74 -10.87 8.39 27.20
N LYS A 75 -11.93 9.16 27.46
CA LYS A 75 -13.15 9.20 26.63
C LYS A 75 -12.83 9.68 25.21
N ALA A 76 -12.02 10.74 25.06
CA ALA A 76 -11.59 11.24 23.76
C ALA A 76 -10.74 10.21 22.99
N LYS A 77 -9.82 9.52 23.68
CA LYS A 77 -9.02 8.42 23.08
C LYS A 77 -9.90 7.26 22.63
N ALA A 78 -10.87 6.86 23.45
CA ALA A 78 -11.83 5.81 23.11
C ALA A 78 -12.67 6.19 21.87
N ALA A 79 -13.20 7.41 21.82
CA ALA A 79 -13.93 7.93 20.66
C ALA A 79 -13.07 7.95 19.40
N ARG A 80 -11.81 8.40 19.49
CA ARG A 80 -10.87 8.40 18.35
C ARG A 80 -10.60 7.00 17.82
N LEU A 81 -10.44 6.01 18.70
CA LEU A 81 -10.26 4.62 18.28
C LEU A 81 -11.52 4.05 17.63
N GLU A 82 -12.70 4.40 18.13
CA GLU A 82 -13.96 3.97 17.55
C GLU A 82 -14.18 4.56 16.16
N THR A 83 -13.94 5.86 15.97
CA THR A 83 -13.98 6.48 14.64
C THR A 83 -13.02 5.81 13.66
N LYS A 84 -11.81 5.43 14.11
CA LYS A 84 -10.85 4.68 13.28
C LYS A 84 -11.40 3.31 12.86
N ARG A 85 -12.03 2.57 13.79
CA ARG A 85 -12.67 1.28 13.47
C ARG A 85 -13.79 1.46 12.46
N GLN A 86 -14.66 2.46 12.67
CA GLN A 86 -15.74 2.77 11.74
C GLN A 86 -15.21 3.13 10.36
N GLN A 87 -14.13 3.91 10.28
CA GLN A 87 -13.50 4.25 9.01
C GLN A 87 -12.91 3.02 8.30
N GLN A 88 -12.28 2.09 9.04
CA GLN A 88 -11.81 0.84 8.46
C GLN A 88 -12.96 0.00 7.91
N VAL A 89 -14.07 -0.10 8.64
CA VAL A 89 -15.28 -0.81 8.19
C VAL A 89 -15.87 -0.16 6.94
N ILE A 90 -15.92 1.17 6.88
CA ILE A 90 -16.40 1.90 5.70
C ILE A 90 -15.49 1.63 4.49
N ARG A 91 -14.17 1.78 4.64
CA ARG A 91 -13.20 1.49 3.57
C ARG A 91 -13.29 0.04 3.08
N ALA A 92 -13.43 -0.92 3.98
CA ALA A 92 -13.59 -2.32 3.59
C ALA A 92 -14.86 -2.56 2.78
N LYS A 93 -15.97 -1.90 3.13
CA LYS A 93 -17.22 -1.95 2.36
C LYS A 93 -17.08 -1.28 0.99
N GLU A 94 -16.38 -0.16 0.90
CA GLU A 94 -16.10 0.54 -0.35
C GLU A 94 -15.25 -0.33 -1.28
N VAL A 95 -14.14 -0.89 -0.79
CA VAL A 95 -13.28 -1.80 -1.56
C VAL A 95 -14.06 -3.02 -2.05
N ALA A 96 -14.94 -3.59 -1.22
CA ALA A 96 -15.79 -4.70 -1.65
C ALA A 96 -16.72 -4.32 -2.81
N ARG A 97 -17.32 -3.12 -2.77
CA ARG A 97 -18.16 -2.59 -3.86
C ARG A 97 -17.36 -2.29 -5.13
N GLU A 98 -16.17 -1.72 -5.00
CA GLU A 98 -15.29 -1.47 -6.14
C GLU A 98 -14.86 -2.78 -6.80
N LYS A 99 -14.58 -3.81 -5.99
CA LYS A 99 -14.26 -5.14 -6.50
C LYS A 99 -15.43 -5.74 -7.28
N THR A 100 -16.66 -5.67 -6.79
CA THR A 100 -17.81 -6.20 -7.54
C THR A 100 -18.01 -5.45 -8.85
N ILE A 101 -17.87 -4.12 -8.86
CA ILE A 101 -17.97 -3.31 -10.09
C ILE A 101 -16.85 -3.68 -11.07
N HIS A 102 -15.64 -3.91 -10.58
CA HIS A 102 -14.51 -4.32 -11.41
C HIS A 102 -14.73 -5.71 -12.01
N ASP A 103 -15.16 -6.67 -11.20
CA ASP A 103 -15.44 -8.04 -11.64
C ASP A 103 -16.57 -8.06 -12.69
N GLU A 104 -17.62 -7.25 -12.51
CA GLU A 104 -18.68 -7.05 -13.50
C GLU A 104 -18.15 -6.45 -14.82
N LYS A 105 -17.27 -5.44 -14.74
CA LYS A 105 -16.64 -4.84 -15.93
C LYS A 105 -15.77 -5.84 -16.67
N VAL A 106 -15.00 -6.63 -15.95
CA VAL A 106 -14.17 -7.70 -16.50
C VAL A 106 -15.06 -8.75 -17.17
N GLY A 107 -16.14 -9.18 -16.53
CA GLY A 107 -17.13 -10.10 -17.10
C GLY A 107 -17.71 -9.60 -18.42
N LYS A 108 -18.20 -8.35 -18.46
CA LYS A 108 -18.73 -7.71 -19.68
C LYS A 108 -17.69 -7.67 -20.80
N ASN A 109 -16.45 -7.29 -20.50
CA ASN A 109 -15.37 -7.27 -21.49
C ASN A 109 -15.04 -8.67 -22.02
N PHE A 110 -15.13 -9.71 -21.18
CA PHE A 110 -14.97 -11.09 -21.61
C PHE A 110 -16.11 -11.52 -22.54
N GLU A 111 -17.36 -11.24 -22.18
CA GLU A 111 -18.54 -11.52 -23.00
C GLU A 111 -18.44 -10.85 -24.37
N GLU A 112 -18.08 -9.56 -24.41
CA GLU A 112 -17.87 -8.81 -25.65
C GLU A 112 -16.78 -9.47 -26.53
N LYS A 113 -15.65 -9.85 -25.94
CA LYS A 113 -14.58 -10.55 -26.66
C LYS A 113 -15.03 -11.90 -27.21
N VAL A 114 -15.90 -12.62 -26.51
CA VAL A 114 -16.46 -13.89 -27.00
C VAL A 114 -17.34 -13.64 -28.23
N VAL A 115 -18.21 -12.64 -28.19
CA VAL A 115 -19.05 -12.26 -29.34
C VAL A 115 -18.20 -11.88 -30.54
N VAL A 116 -17.19 -11.01 -30.37
CA VAL A 116 -16.27 -10.62 -31.44
C VAL A 116 -15.51 -11.83 -32.03
N ARG A 117 -15.19 -12.84 -31.21
CA ARG A 117 -14.58 -14.08 -31.70
C ARG A 117 -15.56 -14.92 -32.51
N GLN A 118 -16.80 -15.04 -32.07
CA GLN A 118 -17.85 -15.75 -32.81
C GLN A 118 -18.13 -15.09 -34.15
N GLU A 119 -18.27 -13.77 -34.20
CA GLU A 119 -18.49 -13.01 -35.44
C GLU A 119 -17.33 -13.18 -36.42
N ARG A 120 -16.08 -13.07 -35.95
CA ARG A 120 -14.90 -13.29 -36.78
C ARG A 120 -14.86 -14.72 -37.32
N ASN A 121 -15.18 -15.72 -36.50
CA ASN A 121 -15.20 -17.11 -36.93
C ASN A 121 -16.29 -17.36 -37.98
N ALA A 122 -17.49 -16.81 -37.79
CA ALA A 122 -18.57 -16.89 -38.76
C ALA A 122 -18.20 -16.21 -40.09
N GLU A 123 -17.51 -15.07 -40.07
CA GLU A 123 -17.01 -14.41 -41.27
C GLU A 123 -15.93 -15.27 -41.98
N VAL A 124 -15.01 -15.88 -41.23
CA VAL A 124 -14.01 -16.80 -41.78
C VAL A 124 -14.68 -18.01 -42.42
N GLU A 125 -15.71 -18.58 -41.80
CA GLU A 125 -16.48 -19.69 -42.36
C GLU A 125 -17.21 -19.27 -43.64
N ARG A 126 -17.87 -18.11 -43.66
CA ARG A 126 -18.49 -17.57 -44.89
C ARG A 126 -17.48 -17.40 -46.03
N ARG A 127 -16.27 -16.88 -45.74
CA ARG A 127 -15.21 -16.75 -46.76
C ARG A 127 -14.72 -18.11 -47.25
N ARG A 128 -14.55 -19.07 -46.33
CA ARG A 128 -14.15 -20.44 -46.66
C ARG A 128 -15.18 -21.11 -47.55
N GLU A 129 -16.46 -21.00 -47.21
CA GLU A 129 -17.56 -21.53 -48.01
C GLU A 129 -17.62 -20.90 -49.39
N ALA A 130 -17.46 -19.57 -49.50
CA ALA A 130 -17.42 -18.87 -50.78
C ALA A 130 -16.25 -19.35 -51.66
N LEU A 131 -15.05 -19.51 -51.09
CA LEU A 131 -13.89 -20.04 -51.81
C LEU A 131 -14.10 -21.50 -52.25
N VAL A 132 -14.66 -22.34 -51.38
CA VAL A 132 -14.98 -23.74 -51.71
C VAL A 132 -16.05 -23.80 -52.81
N ALA A 133 -17.06 -22.93 -52.77
CA ALA A 133 -18.07 -22.83 -53.81
C ALA A 133 -17.47 -22.41 -55.16
N LEU A 134 -16.58 -21.41 -55.16
CA LEU A 134 -15.85 -20.98 -56.36
C LEU A 134 -14.98 -22.11 -56.93
N LEU A 135 -14.25 -22.83 -56.07
CA LEU A 135 -13.44 -23.97 -56.48
C LEU A 135 -14.29 -25.10 -57.06
N ARG A 136 -15.46 -25.40 -56.47
CA ARG A 136 -16.43 -26.38 -57.02
C ARG A 136 -16.96 -25.96 -58.39
N GLN A 137 -17.24 -24.66 -58.59
CA GLN A 137 -17.67 -24.16 -59.90
C GLN A 137 -16.54 -24.23 -60.94
N GLN A 138 -15.31 -23.87 -60.56
CA GLN A 138 -14.16 -23.96 -61.45
C GLN A 138 -13.83 -25.41 -61.82
N SER A 139 -13.84 -26.34 -60.85
CA SER A 139 -13.58 -27.75 -61.12
C SER A 139 -14.65 -28.37 -62.02
N ALA A 140 -15.93 -28.02 -61.84
CA ALA A 140 -17.00 -28.46 -62.74
C ALA A 140 -16.82 -27.92 -64.18
N LYS A 141 -16.41 -26.66 -64.33
CA LYS A 141 -16.08 -26.07 -65.65
C LYS A 141 -14.87 -26.75 -66.29
N THR A 142 -13.80 -26.99 -65.53
CA THR A 142 -12.61 -27.68 -66.04
C THR A 142 -12.92 -29.14 -66.39
N PHE A 143 -13.70 -29.85 -65.59
CA PHE A 143 -14.10 -31.23 -65.86
C PHE A 143 -14.96 -31.33 -67.13
N SER A 144 -15.94 -30.44 -67.30
CA SER A 144 -16.76 -30.39 -68.53
C SER A 144 -15.93 -30.00 -69.77
N PHE A 145 -14.95 -29.10 -69.62
CA PHE A 145 -14.00 -28.78 -70.70
C PHE A 145 -13.13 -29.99 -71.08
N ILE A 146 -12.55 -30.69 -70.10
CA ILE A 146 -11.74 -31.90 -70.33
C ILE A 146 -12.57 -32.99 -71.00
N LEU A 147 -13.82 -33.23 -70.55
CA LEU A 147 -14.71 -34.21 -71.20
C LEU A 147 -14.95 -33.86 -72.67
N ARG A 148 -15.24 -32.59 -72.97
CA ARG A 148 -15.45 -32.10 -74.34
C ARG A 148 -14.19 -32.23 -75.20
N TYR A 149 -13.01 -32.05 -74.62
CA TYR A 149 -11.75 -32.18 -75.35
C TYR A 149 -11.40 -33.65 -75.62
N LYS A 150 -11.70 -34.56 -74.68
CA LYS A 150 -11.51 -36.01 -74.85
C LYS A 150 -12.51 -36.64 -75.84
N SER A 151 -13.71 -36.07 -76.00
CA SER A 151 -14.71 -36.56 -76.94
C SER A 151 -14.61 -35.95 -78.35
N ARG A 152 -13.64 -35.07 -78.61
CA ARG A 152 -13.32 -34.65 -79.99
C ARG A 152 -12.65 -35.80 -80.74
N PRO A 153 -13.08 -36.13 -81.97
CA PRO A 153 -12.37 -37.11 -82.78
C PRO A 153 -10.95 -36.59 -83.03
N ARG A 154 -9.93 -37.38 -82.69
CA ARG A 154 -8.54 -37.07 -83.03
C ARG A 154 -8.41 -37.00 -84.55
N GLY A 155 -8.50 -35.80 -85.11
CA GLY A 155 -7.87 -35.51 -86.39
C GLY A 155 -6.37 -35.80 -86.25
N SER A 156 -5.81 -36.50 -87.22
CA SER A 156 -4.43 -36.97 -87.30
C SER A 156 -3.43 -35.98 -86.68
N PHE A 157 -2.86 -36.36 -85.55
CA PHE A 157 -1.70 -35.67 -84.99
C PHE A 157 -0.50 -35.99 -85.88
N ASP A 158 -0.07 -35.01 -86.67
CA ASP A 158 1.18 -35.08 -87.44
C ASP A 158 2.34 -34.59 -86.54
N PRO A 159 3.22 -35.48 -86.06
CA PRO A 159 4.36 -35.11 -85.22
C PRO A 159 5.40 -34.26 -85.97
N SER A 160 5.28 -34.06 -87.29
CA SER A 160 6.23 -33.30 -88.11
C SER A 160 5.99 -31.78 -88.10
N SER A 161 4.88 -31.30 -87.53
CA SER A 161 4.48 -29.88 -87.58
C SER A 161 4.75 -29.09 -86.29
N THR A 162 5.34 -29.70 -85.24
CA THR A 162 5.84 -28.95 -84.08
C THR A 162 7.25 -28.47 -84.35
N SER A 163 7.31 -27.37 -85.10
CA SER A 163 8.47 -26.54 -85.37
C SER A 163 9.23 -26.18 -84.08
N GLY A 164 10.44 -26.76 -83.92
CA GLY A 164 11.71 -26.23 -83.40
C GLY A 164 11.82 -25.36 -82.13
N SER A 165 10.74 -24.81 -81.57
CA SER A 165 10.78 -23.77 -80.53
C SER A 165 10.64 -24.34 -79.11
N ALA A 166 9.81 -25.37 -78.92
CA ALA A 166 9.60 -25.97 -77.59
C ALA A 166 10.84 -26.71 -77.06
N ILE A 167 11.62 -27.34 -77.94
CA ILE A 167 12.88 -28.02 -77.58
C ILE A 167 13.96 -26.99 -77.21
N SER A 168 14.01 -25.86 -77.93
CA SER A 168 14.94 -24.75 -77.65
C SER A 168 14.72 -24.13 -76.26
N TRP A 169 13.47 -24.05 -75.79
CA TRP A 169 13.16 -23.55 -74.45
C TRP A 169 13.54 -24.55 -73.33
N LEU A 170 13.32 -25.84 -73.55
CA LEU A 170 13.73 -26.90 -72.62
C LEU A 170 15.26 -27.01 -72.54
N GLU A 171 15.95 -26.95 -73.67
CA GLU A 171 17.42 -26.93 -73.71
C GLU A 171 17.98 -25.68 -73.02
N LYS A 172 17.27 -24.54 -73.14
CA LYS A 172 17.62 -23.31 -72.43
C LYS A 172 17.39 -23.41 -70.91
N LEU A 173 16.33 -24.08 -70.46
CA LEU A 173 16.10 -24.36 -69.03
C LEU A 173 17.12 -25.36 -68.47
N GLN A 174 17.53 -26.36 -69.26
CA GLN A 174 18.55 -27.32 -68.85
C GLN A 174 19.94 -26.68 -68.73
N ARG A 175 20.24 -25.64 -69.54
CA ARG A 175 21.46 -24.84 -69.43
C ARG A 175 21.41 -23.77 -68.34
N MET A 176 20.22 -23.37 -67.89
CA MET A 176 20.06 -22.44 -66.78
C MET A 176 20.13 -23.20 -65.46
N LYS A 177 21.33 -23.25 -64.85
CA LYS A 177 21.50 -23.68 -63.45
C LYS A 177 20.65 -22.73 -62.57
N PRO A 178 19.74 -23.23 -61.71
CA PRO A 178 18.96 -22.37 -60.82
C PRO A 178 19.91 -21.60 -59.91
N ALA A 179 19.73 -20.27 -59.85
CA ALA A 179 20.49 -19.39 -58.98
C ALA A 179 20.32 -19.86 -57.52
N GLY A 180 21.36 -20.49 -56.96
CA GLY A 180 21.34 -21.04 -55.60
C GLY A 180 22.11 -22.35 -55.38
N VAL A 181 22.55 -23.05 -56.42
CA VAL A 181 23.42 -24.25 -56.27
C VAL A 181 24.89 -23.86 -56.43
N HIS A 182 25.44 -23.29 -55.37
CA HIS A 182 26.89 -23.26 -55.13
C HIS A 182 27.32 -24.61 -54.58
N ASP A 183 28.13 -25.33 -55.34
CA ASP A 183 28.85 -26.51 -54.89
C ASP A 183 30.03 -26.05 -54.01
N ASN A 184 29.73 -25.54 -52.81
CA ASN A 184 30.73 -25.07 -51.84
C ASN A 184 30.93 -26.12 -50.75
N SER A 185 31.58 -27.23 -51.12
CA SER A 185 32.35 -28.03 -50.17
C SER A 185 33.64 -27.27 -49.82
N ASP A 186 33.55 -26.16 -49.09
CA ASP A 186 34.68 -25.53 -48.38
C ASP A 186 34.26 -24.30 -47.52
N GLU A 187 33.02 -24.25 -47.04
CA GLU A 187 32.54 -23.14 -46.21
C GLU A 187 31.85 -23.64 -44.92
N ALA A 188 32.47 -24.63 -44.28
CA ALA A 188 32.08 -25.15 -42.97
C ALA A 188 32.96 -24.62 -41.82
N ALA A 189 33.95 -23.75 -42.09
CA ALA A 189 34.92 -23.29 -41.09
C ALA A 189 34.79 -21.81 -40.66
N ALA A 190 33.93 -21.00 -41.30
CA ALA A 190 33.85 -19.56 -41.01
C ALA A 190 32.52 -19.07 -40.41
N SER A 191 31.50 -19.93 -40.27
CA SER A 191 30.19 -19.57 -39.68
C SER A 191 29.92 -20.28 -38.35
N ALA A 192 30.94 -20.34 -37.49
CA ALA A 192 30.84 -20.93 -36.14
C ALA A 192 31.48 -20.05 -35.03
N VAL A 193 31.88 -18.81 -35.32
CA VAL A 193 32.56 -17.92 -34.34
C VAL A 193 31.81 -16.60 -34.08
N ALA A 194 30.57 -16.46 -34.55
CA ALA A 194 29.78 -15.24 -34.29
C ALA A 194 28.29 -15.56 -34.05
N SER A 195 27.99 -16.14 -32.88
CA SER A 195 26.70 -15.99 -32.14
C SER A 195 26.63 -16.85 -30.86
N ALA A 196 27.72 -17.47 -30.40
CA ALA A 196 27.81 -18.02 -29.05
C ALA A 196 28.39 -16.97 -28.08
N ALA A 197 27.66 -15.88 -27.86
CA ALA A 197 27.96 -14.88 -26.84
C ALA A 197 26.74 -13.99 -26.58
N ASP A 198 25.62 -14.57 -26.12
CA ASP A 198 24.63 -13.82 -25.33
C ASP A 198 23.72 -14.78 -24.54
N GLU A 199 24.32 -15.52 -23.61
CA GLU A 199 23.63 -16.20 -22.50
C GLU A 199 24.50 -15.97 -21.27
N GLU A 200 24.19 -14.94 -20.48
CA GLU A 200 24.13 -14.96 -19.01
C GLU A 200 24.04 -13.53 -18.42
N ALA A 201 23.32 -13.43 -17.30
CA ALA A 201 23.05 -12.26 -16.47
C ALA A 201 21.88 -11.38 -16.98
N ILE A 202 20.77 -11.16 -16.27
CA ILE A 202 20.62 -11.06 -14.83
C ILE A 202 19.15 -11.30 -14.47
N ALA A 203 18.88 -12.39 -13.74
CA ALA A 203 17.82 -12.38 -12.75
C ALA A 203 18.22 -11.38 -11.66
N SER A 204 17.34 -10.41 -11.37
CA SER A 204 17.16 -9.71 -10.07
C SER A 204 16.61 -8.29 -10.28
N VAL A 205 15.34 -8.14 -10.70
CA VAL A 205 14.58 -6.94 -10.33
C VAL A 205 13.95 -7.21 -8.98
N SER A 206 14.83 -7.12 -7.97
CA SER A 206 14.49 -7.12 -6.56
C SER A 206 13.74 -5.82 -6.23
N SER A 207 12.62 -5.99 -5.54
CA SER A 207 11.84 -4.99 -4.83
C SER A 207 12.63 -3.77 -4.34
N ASN A 208 12.26 -2.58 -4.80
CA ASN A 208 12.57 -1.31 -4.14
C ASN A 208 11.38 -0.35 -4.30
N VAL A 209 10.29 -0.64 -3.57
CA VAL A 209 9.17 0.32 -3.38
C VAL A 209 9.00 0.73 -1.91
N ASP A 210 9.78 0.18 -0.97
CA ASP A 210 9.55 0.39 0.48
C ASP A 210 10.66 1.16 1.21
N LYS A 211 11.22 2.22 0.62
CA LYS A 211 12.16 3.11 1.35
C LYS A 211 11.69 4.55 1.52
N ASP A 212 10.77 5.04 0.70
CA ASP A 212 10.31 6.44 0.79
C ASP A 212 9.19 6.67 1.81
N VAL A 213 8.59 5.60 2.35
CA VAL A 213 7.52 5.72 3.36
C VAL A 213 8.07 5.78 4.80
N VAL A 214 9.29 5.29 5.03
CA VAL A 214 9.89 5.23 6.38
C VAL A 214 10.41 6.59 6.83
N ASP A 215 10.91 7.42 5.91
CA ASP A 215 11.43 8.74 6.26
C ASP A 215 10.32 9.78 6.51
N TYR A 216 9.11 9.55 6.00
CA TYR A 216 7.96 10.41 6.30
C TYR A 216 7.42 10.24 7.74
N PHE A 217 7.64 9.07 8.36
CA PHE A 217 7.22 8.82 9.74
C PHE A 217 8.23 9.26 10.81
N LYS A 218 9.49 9.51 10.41
CA LYS A 218 10.54 9.95 11.35
C LYS A 218 10.48 11.45 11.63
N TRP A 219 9.85 12.23 10.75
CA TRP A 219 9.70 13.68 10.91
C TRP A 219 8.51 14.07 11.80
N ILE A 220 7.45 13.25 11.85
CA ILE A 220 6.23 13.55 12.62
C ILE A 220 6.39 13.36 14.14
N LYS A 221 7.48 12.73 14.59
CA LYS A 221 7.70 12.41 16.01
C LYS A 221 8.59 13.40 16.77
N LYS A 222 8.98 14.52 16.16
CA LYS A 222 9.89 15.48 16.78
C LYS A 222 9.22 16.72 17.37
N ASP A 223 7.91 16.89 17.15
CA ASP A 223 7.14 18.08 17.55
C ASP A 223 5.90 17.79 18.44
N GLU A 224 5.92 16.71 19.23
CA GLU A 224 5.03 16.51 20.41
C GLU A 224 5.87 16.28 21.66
#